data_AF-A0A2E6CD28-F1
#
_entry.id   AF-A0A2E6CD28-F1
#
_cell.length_a   1.000
_cell.length_b   1.000
_cell.length_c   1.000
_cell.angle_alpha   90.00
_cell.angle_beta   90.00
_cell.angle_gamma   90.00
#
_symmetry.space_group_name_H-M   'P 1'
#
loop_
_entity.id
_entity.type
_entity.pdbx_description
1 polymer ?
#
loop_
_entity_poly.entity_id
_entity_poly.type
_entity_poly.pdbx_seq_one_letter_code
_entity_poly.pdbx_strand_id
1 'polypeptide(L)'
;MSEAIKDKKQEIQRTPDTSYTEYLEQDSQKVPDFMVEESFEELGSEDIDINRYISKEFFEKEAECMWTRVWQFACRVEDIPEVG
;
A
#
# COMPACT_ATOMS: atom_id res chain seq x y z
N MET A 1 0.31 -24.84 12.42
CA MET A 1 -1.14 -25.01 12.21
C MET A 1 -1.64 -23.72 11.63
N SER A 2 -1.41 -23.55 10.33
CA SER A 2 -1.72 -22.35 9.57
C SER A 2 -3.22 -22.36 9.32
N GLU A 3 -3.97 -21.66 10.16
CA GLU A 3 -5.40 -21.50 9.94
C GLU A 3 -5.59 -20.70 8.66
N ALA A 4 -6.21 -21.36 7.69
CA ALA A 4 -6.57 -20.79 6.40
C ALA A 4 -7.36 -19.50 6.62
N ILE A 5 -6.74 -18.38 6.22
CA ILE A 5 -7.42 -17.11 6.05
C ILE A 5 -8.46 -17.37 4.97
N LYS A 6 -9.73 -17.51 5.37
CA LYS A 6 -10.85 -17.65 4.44
C LYS A 6 -10.86 -16.41 3.56
N ASP A 7 -10.48 -16.58 2.30
CA ASP A 7 -10.70 -15.63 1.21
C ASP A 7 -12.19 -15.27 1.14
N LYS A 8 -12.54 -14.17 1.81
CA LYS A 8 -13.76 -13.44 1.48
C LYS A 8 -13.49 -12.82 0.11
N LYS A 9 -14.02 -13.46 -0.93
CA LYS A 9 -14.10 -12.87 -2.26
C LYS A 9 -14.98 -11.61 -2.18
N GLN A 10 -14.38 -10.46 -1.92
CA GLN A 10 -15.05 -9.16 -2.01
C GLN A 10 -15.32 -8.86 -3.48
N GLU A 11 -16.52 -8.34 -3.78
CA GLU A 11 -16.84 -7.76 -5.09
C GLU A 11 -16.08 -6.44 -5.20
N ILE A 12 -14.92 -6.48 -5.86
CA ILE A 12 -14.07 -5.31 -6.07
C ILE A 12 -14.72 -4.47 -7.18
N GLN A 13 -15.02 -3.20 -6.91
CA GLN A 13 -15.38 -2.23 -7.96
C GLN A 13 -14.13 -1.91 -8.81
N ARG A 14 -13.75 -2.83 -9.68
CA ARG A 14 -12.70 -2.59 -10.67
C ARG A 14 -13.23 -1.73 -11.81
N THR A 15 -12.30 -1.10 -12.52
CA THR A 15 -12.60 -0.51 -13.83
C THR A 15 -13.21 -1.57 -14.76
N PRO A 16 -14.06 -1.19 -15.71
CA PRO A 16 -14.69 -2.12 -16.64
C PRO A 16 -13.70 -2.78 -17.63
N ASP A 17 -12.44 -2.35 -17.63
CA ASP A 17 -11.38 -2.89 -18.47
C ASP A 17 -10.79 -4.20 -17.92
N THR A 18 -10.16 -4.97 -18.82
CA THR A 18 -9.54 -6.26 -18.53
C THR A 18 -8.46 -6.14 -17.45
N SER A 19 -8.52 -7.03 -16.45
CA SER A 19 -7.54 -7.08 -15.36
C SER A 19 -6.22 -7.73 -15.79
N TYR A 20 -5.15 -7.43 -15.05
CA TYR A 20 -3.84 -8.05 -15.27
C TYR A 20 -3.91 -9.58 -15.23
N THR A 21 -4.67 -10.16 -14.29
CA THR A 21 -4.86 -11.60 -14.15
C THR A 21 -5.55 -12.21 -15.38
N GLU A 22 -6.57 -11.53 -15.92
CA GLU A 22 -7.26 -11.98 -17.14
C GLU A 22 -6.35 -11.94 -18.38
N TYR A 23 -5.38 -11.02 -18.44
CA TYR A 23 -4.35 -11.03 -19.48
C TYR A 23 -3.38 -12.21 -19.34
N LEU A 24 -3.00 -12.55 -18.10
CA LEU A 24 -2.13 -13.69 -17.83
C LEU A 24 -2.77 -15.03 -18.19
N GLU A 25 -4.10 -15.15 -18.06
CA GLU A 25 -4.85 -16.34 -18.50
C GLU A 25 -4.87 -16.51 -20.03
N GLN A 26 -4.74 -15.41 -20.77
CA GLN A 26 -4.72 -15.41 -22.24
C GLN A 26 -3.32 -15.66 -22.81
N ASP A 27 -2.28 -15.68 -21.95
CA ASP A 27 -0.91 -15.92 -22.38
C ASP A 27 -0.71 -17.38 -22.83
N SER A 28 0.21 -17.58 -23.77
CA SER A 28 0.53 -18.92 -24.30
C SER A 28 1.31 -19.77 -23.31
N GLN A 29 2.00 -19.16 -22.34
CA GLN A 29 2.82 -19.84 -21.35
C GLN A 29 2.24 -19.68 -19.95
N LYS A 30 2.12 -20.79 -19.21
CA LYS A 30 1.69 -20.74 -17.81
C LYS A 30 2.73 -20.00 -16.96
N VAL A 31 2.32 -18.88 -16.37
CA VAL A 31 3.12 -18.13 -15.40
C VAL A 31 3.11 -18.80 -14.01
N PRO A 32 4.15 -18.58 -13.19
CA PRO A 32 4.19 -19.11 -11.83
C PRO A 32 2.99 -18.64 -10.98
N ASP A 33 2.51 -19.50 -10.08
CA ASP A 33 1.25 -19.25 -9.36
C ASP A 33 1.30 -17.98 -8.47
N PHE A 34 2.48 -17.60 -7.94
CA PHE A 34 2.64 -16.37 -7.15
C PHE A 34 2.41 -15.07 -7.94
N MET A 35 2.51 -15.12 -9.27
CA MET A 35 2.28 -13.97 -10.15
C MET A 35 0.79 -13.76 -10.45
N VAL A 36 -0.02 -14.81 -10.24
CA VAL A 36 -1.46 -14.83 -10.46
C VAL A 36 -2.22 -14.54 -9.16
N GLU A 37 -1.59 -14.78 -8.01
CA GLU A 37 -2.19 -14.56 -6.70
C GLU A 37 -2.47 -13.07 -6.46
N GLU A 38 -3.76 -12.72 -6.38
CA GLU A 38 -4.21 -11.36 -6.08
C GLU A 38 -4.52 -11.20 -4.60
N SER A 39 -3.77 -10.34 -3.91
CA SER A 39 -4.00 -10.00 -2.50
C SER A 39 -4.51 -8.56 -2.37
N PHE A 40 -5.65 -8.25 -2.99
CA PHE A 40 -6.25 -6.93 -2.89
C PHE A 40 -7.16 -6.82 -1.67
N GLU A 41 -6.96 -5.76 -0.87
CA GLU A 41 -7.83 -5.40 0.25
C GLU A 41 -8.45 -4.02 -0.02
N GLU A 42 -9.78 -3.92 0.07
CA GLU A 42 -10.48 -2.65 -0.05
C GLU A 42 -10.39 -1.88 1.28
N LEU A 43 -9.66 -0.77 1.28
CA LEU A 43 -9.45 0.07 2.46
C LEU A 43 -10.51 1.18 2.64
N GLY A 44 -11.57 1.14 1.85
CA GLY A 44 -12.63 2.15 1.81
C GLY A 44 -12.36 3.29 0.83
N SER A 45 -13.44 3.96 0.41
CA SER A 45 -13.43 5.10 -0.51
C SER A 45 -14.06 6.35 0.12
N GLU A 46 -14.26 6.36 1.43
CA GLU A 46 -14.83 7.49 2.15
C GLU A 46 -13.83 8.64 2.25
N ASP A 47 -14.36 9.87 2.27
CA ASP A 47 -13.53 11.05 2.43
C ASP A 47 -12.85 11.06 3.80
N ILE A 48 -11.56 11.39 3.82
CA ILE A 48 -10.81 11.56 5.06
C ILE A 48 -11.22 12.89 5.69
N ASP A 49 -11.53 12.85 6.98
CA ASP A 49 -11.91 14.05 7.74
C ASP A 49 -10.82 15.14 7.72
N ILE A 50 -11.23 16.39 7.54
CA ILE A 50 -10.31 17.54 7.40
C ILE A 50 -9.46 17.77 8.65
N ASN A 51 -9.93 17.38 9.85
CA ASN A 51 -9.19 17.55 11.09
C ASN A 51 -7.87 16.77 11.09
N ARG A 52 -7.75 15.73 10.24
CA ARG A 52 -6.50 15.00 10.00
C ARG A 52 -5.34 15.93 9.60
N TYR A 53 -5.63 17.07 8.96
CA TYR A 53 -4.63 18.01 8.44
C TYR A 53 -4.46 19.28 9.29
N ILE A 54 -5.47 19.65 10.09
CA ILE A 54 -5.49 20.92 10.85
C ILE A 54 -5.41 20.72 12.37
N SER A 55 -5.68 19.52 12.86
CA SER A 55 -5.71 19.27 14.31
C SER A 55 -4.32 19.11 14.88
N LYS A 56 -4.06 19.88 15.94
CA LYS A 56 -2.82 19.79 16.73
C LYS A 56 -2.67 18.43 17.43
N GLU A 57 -3.76 17.90 17.97
CA GLU A 57 -3.77 16.60 18.65
C GLU A 57 -3.38 15.47 17.70
N PHE A 58 -3.85 15.56 16.45
CA PHE A 58 -3.51 14.57 15.44
C PHE A 58 -2.02 14.62 15.09
N PHE A 59 -1.48 15.82 14.88
CA PHE A 59 -0.05 16.01 14.61
C PHE A 59 0.84 15.47 15.74
N GLU A 60 0.48 15.74 17.00
CA GLU A 60 1.21 15.22 18.17
C GLU A 60 1.26 13.67 18.16
N LYS A 61 0.14 13.03 17.81
CA LYS A 61 0.08 11.58 17.68
C LYS A 61 0.95 11.05 16.54
N GLU A 62 1.02 11.75 15.40
CA GLU A 62 1.91 11.39 14.30
C GLU A 62 3.39 11.50 14.68
N ALA A 63 3.75 12.57 15.39
CA ALA A 63 5.10 12.76 15.93
C ALA A 63 5.53 11.58 16.81
N GLU A 64 4.66 11.11 17.68
CA GLU A 64 4.98 10.02 18.60
C GLU A 64 4.98 8.64 17.93
N CYS A 65 4.00 8.36 17.07
CA CYS A 65 3.74 7.00 16.60
C CYS A 65 4.25 6.71 15.19
N MET A 66 4.36 7.72 14.32
CA MET A 66 4.69 7.54 12.91
C MET A 66 6.12 7.99 12.63
N TRP A 67 6.43 9.25 12.86
CA TRP A 67 7.68 9.86 12.39
C TRP A 67 8.94 9.25 13.03
N THR A 68 8.84 8.69 14.24
CA THR A 68 9.93 8.00 14.94
C THR A 68 10.16 6.57 14.46
N ARG A 69 9.21 5.98 13.72
CA ARG A 69 9.20 4.56 13.35
C ARG A 69 9.39 4.32 11.85
N VAL A 70 9.53 5.39 11.06
CA VAL A 70 9.71 5.33 9.61
C VAL A 70 11.04 5.93 9.20
N TRP A 71 11.61 5.40 8.12
CA TRP A 71 12.78 6.01 7.49
C TRP A 71 12.37 7.33 6.81
N GLN A 72 12.96 8.42 7.27
CA GLN A 72 12.76 9.73 6.68
C GLN A 72 13.93 10.06 5.76
N PHE A 73 13.60 10.60 4.58
CA PHE A 73 14.62 11.15 3.71
C PHE A 73 15.21 12.41 4.36
N ALA A 74 16.52 12.42 4.60
CA ALA A 74 17.20 13.55 5.20
C ALA A 74 17.86 14.45 4.13
N CYS A 75 18.82 13.91 3.38
CA CYS A 75 19.54 14.62 2.33
C CYS A 75 20.21 13.60 1.39
N ARG A 76 20.83 14.10 0.32
CA ARG A 76 21.75 13.29 -0.48
C ARG A 76 23.17 13.47 0.01
N VAL A 77 24.03 12.52 -0.37
CA VAL A 77 25.47 12.58 -0.02
C VAL A 77 26.13 13.81 -0.64
N GLU A 78 25.67 14.26 -1.80
CA GLU A 78 26.21 15.44 -2.47
C GLU A 78 25.98 16.75 -1.70
N ASP A 79 24.98 16.79 -0.81
CA ASP A 79 24.66 17.97 0.01
C ASP A 79 25.67 18.14 1.18
N ILE A 80 26.41 17.08 1.54
CA ILE A 80 27.40 17.06 2.63
C ILE A 80 28.72 16.45 2.12
N PRO A 81 29.44 17.16 1.24
CA PRO A 81 30.63 16.61 0.59
C PRO A 81 31.85 16.52 1.51
N GLU A 82 31.93 17.42 2.49
CA GLU A 82 33.07 17.52 3.41
C GLU A 82 32.82 16.71 4.69
N VAL A 83 33.91 16.17 5.24
CA VAL A 83 33.86 15.47 6.53
C VAL A 83 33.89 16.49 7.66
N GLY A 84 32.75 16.67 8.34
CA GLY A 84 32.64 17.37 9.63
C GLY A 84 32.29 18.84 9.52
#